data_AF-A0A292RUN5-F1
#
_entry.id   AF-A0A292RUN5-F1
#
_cell.length_a   1.000
_cell.length_b   1.000
_cell.length_c   1.000
_cell.angle_alpha   90.00
_cell.angle_beta   90.00
_cell.angle_gamma   90.00
#
_symmetry.space_group_name_H-M   'P 1'
#
loop_
_entity.id
_entity.type
_entity.pdbx_description
1 polymer ?
#
loop_
_entity_poly.entity_id
_entity_poly.type
_entity_poly.pdbx_seq_one_letter_code
_entity_poly.pdbx_strand_id
1 'polypeptide(L)'
;MASQRNRVTRLAEYITSLGVIVNIGKNKARGNKGIFCKKRDGYRIDISENIDADSTLSTLLHEFAHYIHYCNDSTLSSLDFVFKDLSELEQEELINITVQNVPKEFASSLYKCKQHYMLENKKLVSYIKAVYPNFKVSEPFKPIERLLKYPVKYLLKYDKIQVLTQIYAVDTLENDFKTLTEEQIAYIRLKSNQRQLARINSKINRLNKYYNQPLELWARFFELFFTNREAVEKLAPSISARFLNFINNKTVKEIEAVDAILNS
;
A
#
# COMPACT_ATOMS: atom_id res chain seq x y z
N MET A 1 0.69 -29.75 4.33
CA MET A 1 1.11 -29.46 2.94
C MET A 1 0.18 -30.03 1.87
N ALA A 2 -0.17 -31.33 1.87
CA ALA A 2 -1.08 -31.91 0.87
C ALA A 2 -2.53 -31.38 0.96
N SER A 3 -3.06 -31.17 2.18
CA SER A 3 -4.41 -30.62 2.39
C SER A 3 -4.57 -29.19 1.88
N GLN A 4 -3.57 -28.33 2.09
CA GLN A 4 -3.62 -26.93 1.64
C GLN A 4 -3.53 -26.80 0.13
N ARG A 5 -2.68 -27.60 -0.53
CA ARG A 5 -2.64 -27.64 -2.01
C ARG A 5 -3.98 -28.12 -2.59
N ASN A 6 -4.65 -29.06 -1.93
CA ASN A 6 -5.97 -29.51 -2.31
C ASN A 6 -7.01 -28.38 -2.16
N ARG A 7 -7.02 -27.67 -1.01
CA ARG A 7 -7.88 -26.48 -0.80
C ARG A 7 -7.68 -25.41 -1.86
N VAL A 8 -6.42 -25.07 -2.18
CA VAL A 8 -6.10 -24.11 -3.26
C VAL A 8 -6.66 -24.57 -4.60
N THR A 9 -6.48 -25.86 -4.94
CA THR A 9 -6.95 -26.42 -6.21
C THR A 9 -8.47 -26.36 -6.33
N ARG A 10 -9.19 -26.86 -5.31
CA ARG A 10 -10.66 -26.84 -5.27
C ARG A 10 -11.22 -25.43 -5.30
N LEU A 11 -10.59 -24.49 -4.59
CA LEU A 11 -11.00 -23.08 -4.62
C LEU A 11 -10.77 -22.48 -6.02
N ALA A 12 -9.63 -22.74 -6.65
CA ALA A 12 -9.35 -22.26 -8.00
C ALA A 12 -10.32 -22.85 -9.05
N GLU A 13 -10.67 -24.13 -8.93
CA GLU A 13 -11.67 -24.79 -9.77
C GLU A 13 -13.05 -24.16 -9.60
N TYR A 14 -13.48 -23.93 -8.35
CA TYR A 14 -14.73 -23.25 -8.07
C TYR A 14 -14.76 -21.83 -8.65
N ILE A 15 -13.73 -21.03 -8.41
CA ILE A 15 -13.62 -19.68 -8.97
C ILE A 15 -13.66 -19.71 -10.51
N THR A 16 -13.00 -20.70 -11.13
CA THR A 16 -13.04 -20.90 -12.58
C THR A 16 -14.44 -21.25 -13.07
N SER A 17 -15.21 -22.03 -12.32
CA SER A 17 -16.60 -22.36 -12.64
C SER A 17 -17.54 -21.16 -12.66
N LEU A 18 -17.17 -20.06 -11.99
CA LEU A 18 -17.89 -18.77 -12.03
C LEU A 18 -17.53 -17.92 -13.27
N GLY A 19 -16.68 -18.42 -14.17
CA GLY A 19 -16.21 -17.70 -15.35
C GLY A 19 -15.03 -16.75 -15.08
N VAL A 20 -14.36 -16.89 -13.93
CA VAL A 20 -13.16 -16.12 -13.60
C VAL A 20 -11.91 -16.90 -14.02
N ILE A 21 -11.05 -16.28 -14.82
CA ILE A 21 -9.78 -16.91 -15.22
C ILE A 21 -8.81 -16.87 -14.03
N VAL A 22 -8.41 -18.03 -13.51
CA VAL A 22 -7.44 -18.14 -12.40
C VAL A 22 -6.08 -18.59 -12.92
N ASN A 23 -5.04 -17.77 -12.69
CA ASN A 23 -3.66 -18.08 -13.03
C ASN A 23 -2.80 -18.10 -11.76
N ILE A 24 -2.36 -19.29 -11.35
CA ILE A 24 -1.44 -19.45 -10.21
C ILE A 24 -0.06 -19.76 -10.75
N GLY A 25 0.94 -18.96 -10.37
CA GLY A 25 2.36 -19.23 -10.66
C GLY A 25 2.75 -19.11 -12.14
N LYS A 26 1.94 -18.43 -12.97
CA LYS A 26 2.23 -18.26 -14.40
C LYS A 26 2.94 -16.95 -14.75
N ASN A 27 2.82 -15.92 -13.91
CA ASN A 27 3.37 -14.59 -14.14
C ASN A 27 3.85 -13.98 -12.82
N LYS A 28 4.88 -13.14 -12.87
CA LYS A 28 5.18 -12.21 -11.77
C LYS A 28 4.06 -11.18 -11.73
N ALA A 29 3.26 -11.13 -10.66
CA ALA A 29 2.20 -10.13 -10.51
C ALA A 29 2.79 -8.75 -10.19
N ARG A 30 3.61 -8.16 -11.09
CA ARG A 30 4.11 -6.77 -11.07
C ARG A 30 4.52 -6.20 -9.69
N GLY A 31 5.12 -7.01 -8.81
CA GLY A 31 5.55 -6.61 -7.46
C GLY A 31 4.55 -6.86 -6.33
N ASN A 32 3.37 -7.42 -6.61
CA ASN A 32 2.36 -7.88 -5.66
C ASN A 32 2.34 -9.42 -5.57
N LYS A 33 1.72 -9.98 -4.52
CA LYS A 33 1.49 -11.43 -4.41
C LYS A 33 0.34 -11.90 -5.31
N GLY A 34 -0.67 -11.06 -5.55
CA GLY A 34 -1.79 -11.36 -6.41
C GLY A 34 -2.44 -10.10 -6.98
N ILE A 35 -3.40 -10.31 -7.89
CA ILE A 35 -4.25 -9.24 -8.42
C ILE A 35 -5.55 -9.81 -9.01
N PHE A 36 -6.67 -9.19 -8.64
CA PHE A 36 -7.95 -9.26 -9.34
C PHE A 36 -8.05 -8.17 -10.43
N CYS A 37 -8.56 -8.54 -11.59
CA CYS A 37 -8.75 -7.64 -12.74
C CYS A 37 -10.09 -7.90 -13.43
N LYS A 38 -10.90 -6.85 -13.58
CA LYS A 38 -11.95 -6.83 -14.61
C LYS A 38 -11.33 -6.63 -15.99
N LYS A 39 -11.69 -7.49 -16.94
CA LYS A 39 -11.39 -7.36 -18.37
C LYS A 39 -12.66 -6.99 -19.14
N ARG A 40 -12.51 -6.67 -20.43
CA ARG A 40 -13.63 -6.36 -21.32
C ARG A 40 -14.62 -7.54 -21.38
N ASP A 41 -14.08 -8.76 -21.45
CA ASP A 41 -14.85 -9.98 -21.71
C ASP A 41 -14.85 -10.96 -20.53
N GLY A 42 -14.63 -10.47 -19.30
CA GLY A 42 -14.68 -11.31 -18.10
C GLY A 42 -13.79 -10.86 -16.96
N TYR A 43 -13.48 -11.80 -16.07
CA TYR A 43 -12.73 -11.56 -14.84
C TYR A 43 -11.47 -12.40 -14.80
N ARG A 44 -10.43 -11.91 -14.11
CA ARG A 44 -9.17 -12.63 -13.96
C ARG A 44 -8.56 -12.42 -12.59
N ILE A 45 -8.02 -13.49 -12.02
CA ILE A 45 -7.16 -13.47 -10.83
C ILE A 45 -5.80 -14.05 -11.22
N ASP A 46 -4.74 -13.29 -10.99
CA ASP A 46 -3.36 -13.74 -11.17
C ASP A 46 -2.67 -13.81 -9.80
N ILE A 47 -2.02 -14.94 -9.48
CA ILE A 47 -1.23 -15.15 -8.26
C ILE A 47 0.24 -15.37 -8.65
N SER A 48 1.14 -14.66 -7.98
CA SER A 48 2.58 -14.68 -8.27
C SER A 48 3.19 -16.07 -8.13
N GLU A 49 4.19 -16.32 -8.98
CA GLU A 49 5.11 -17.46 -8.81
C GLU A 49 5.95 -17.32 -7.53
N ASN A 50 6.47 -18.45 -7.04
CA ASN A 50 7.42 -18.53 -5.92
C ASN A 50 6.88 -18.09 -4.55
N ILE A 51 5.59 -18.28 -4.28
CA ILE A 51 5.03 -18.20 -2.92
C ILE A 51 4.59 -19.59 -2.44
N ASP A 52 4.62 -19.82 -1.13
CA ASP A 52 4.21 -21.09 -0.54
C ASP A 52 2.69 -21.33 -0.66
N ALA A 53 2.24 -22.54 -0.33
CA ALA A 53 0.83 -22.92 -0.48
C ALA A 53 -0.11 -22.11 0.44
N ASP A 54 0.33 -21.75 1.64
CA ASP A 54 -0.48 -20.97 2.58
C ASP A 54 -0.60 -19.51 2.10
N SER A 55 0.51 -18.92 1.65
CA SER A 55 0.52 -17.62 0.97
C SER A 55 -0.33 -17.63 -0.30
N THR A 56 -0.32 -18.72 -1.06
CA THR A 56 -1.16 -18.88 -2.27
C THR A 56 -2.64 -18.87 -1.91
N LEU A 57 -3.03 -19.65 -0.89
CA LEU A 57 -4.42 -19.71 -0.43
C LEU A 57 -4.89 -18.35 0.07
N SER A 58 -4.11 -17.68 0.93
CA SER A 58 -4.50 -16.38 1.49
C SER A 58 -4.61 -15.32 0.39
N THR A 59 -3.67 -15.29 -0.56
CA THR A 59 -3.73 -14.35 -1.69
C THR A 59 -4.92 -14.66 -2.61
N LEU A 60 -5.21 -15.93 -2.88
CA LEU A 60 -6.36 -16.31 -3.71
C LEU A 60 -7.69 -15.90 -3.06
N LEU A 61 -7.82 -16.10 -1.74
CA LEU A 61 -8.99 -15.65 -0.97
C LEU A 61 -9.13 -14.13 -1.00
N HIS A 62 -8.03 -13.39 -0.83
CA HIS A 62 -8.01 -11.94 -0.89
C HIS A 62 -8.51 -11.41 -2.25
N GLU A 63 -7.95 -11.92 -3.35
CA GLU A 63 -8.37 -11.49 -4.69
C GLU A 63 -9.78 -11.98 -5.06
N PHE A 64 -10.21 -13.11 -4.53
CA PHE A 64 -11.59 -13.56 -4.70
C PHE A 64 -12.58 -12.71 -3.91
N ALA A 65 -12.19 -12.22 -2.73
CA ALA A 65 -12.99 -11.25 -1.98
C ALA A 65 -13.16 -9.95 -2.77
N HIS A 66 -12.12 -9.49 -3.47
CA HIS A 66 -12.24 -8.36 -4.40
C HIS A 66 -13.27 -8.61 -5.51
N TYR A 67 -13.26 -9.81 -6.09
CA TYR A 67 -14.26 -10.22 -7.08
C TYR A 67 -15.69 -10.21 -6.50
N ILE A 68 -15.91 -10.83 -5.34
CA ILE A 68 -17.23 -10.87 -4.68
C ILE A 68 -17.75 -9.46 -4.43
N HIS A 69 -16.90 -8.58 -3.87
CA HIS A 69 -17.28 -7.20 -3.64
C HIS A 69 -17.66 -6.53 -4.96
N TYR A 70 -16.82 -6.62 -5.99
CA TYR A 70 -17.10 -6.00 -7.29
C TYR A 70 -18.43 -6.44 -7.91
N CYS A 71 -18.78 -7.72 -7.77
CA CYS A 71 -20.04 -8.26 -8.28
C CYS A 71 -21.27 -7.75 -7.53
N ASN A 72 -21.14 -7.40 -6.24
CA ASN A 72 -22.24 -6.89 -5.42
C ASN A 72 -22.31 -5.35 -5.37
N ASP A 73 -21.15 -4.69 -5.39
CA ASP A 73 -21.00 -3.24 -5.49
C ASP A 73 -19.80 -2.88 -6.38
N SER A 74 -20.08 -2.50 -7.64
CA SER A 74 -19.04 -2.11 -8.59
C SER A 74 -18.36 -0.76 -8.27
N THR A 75 -18.93 0.04 -7.36
CA THR A 75 -18.32 1.29 -6.88
C THR A 75 -17.22 1.04 -5.85
N LEU A 76 -17.24 -0.14 -5.21
CA LEU A 76 -16.25 -0.58 -4.22
C LEU A 76 -16.19 0.34 -2.99
N SER A 77 -17.30 1.04 -2.72
CA SER A 77 -17.35 2.19 -1.82
C SER A 77 -18.13 1.92 -0.53
N SER A 78 -18.79 0.77 -0.44
CA SER A 78 -19.55 0.36 0.74
C SER A 78 -19.31 -1.11 1.10
N LEU A 79 -19.62 -1.47 2.35
CA LEU A 79 -19.72 -2.85 2.80
C LEU A 79 -21.17 -3.33 2.92
N ASP A 80 -22.16 -2.55 2.51
CA ASP A 80 -23.59 -2.83 2.76
C ASP A 80 -24.08 -4.17 2.21
N PHE A 81 -23.39 -4.73 1.20
CA PHE A 81 -23.72 -6.06 0.68
C PHE A 81 -23.49 -7.20 1.70
N VAL A 82 -22.64 -6.97 2.71
CA VAL A 82 -22.29 -7.94 3.76
C VAL A 82 -22.48 -7.39 5.17
N PHE A 83 -22.11 -6.13 5.40
CA PHE A 83 -22.23 -5.43 6.67
C PHE A 83 -22.89 -4.06 6.47
N LYS A 84 -24.21 -4.03 6.58
CA LYS A 84 -25.00 -2.79 6.53
C LYS A 84 -24.92 -2.02 7.84
N ASP A 85 -24.92 -0.69 7.84
CA ASP A 85 -25.06 0.11 9.08
C ASP A 85 -24.01 -0.28 10.15
N LEU A 86 -22.73 -0.33 9.77
CA LEU A 86 -21.62 -0.65 10.68
C LEU A 86 -21.52 0.35 11.84
N SER A 87 -21.39 -0.15 13.06
CA SER A 87 -21.03 0.64 14.23
C SER A 87 -19.56 1.08 14.20
N GLU A 88 -19.22 2.12 14.97
CA GLU A 88 -17.82 2.57 15.12
C GLU A 88 -16.90 1.44 15.61
N LEU A 89 -17.39 0.61 16.53
CA LEU A 89 -16.67 -0.55 17.05
C LEU A 89 -16.39 -1.59 15.95
N GLU A 90 -17.40 -1.95 15.16
CA GLU A 90 -17.23 -2.90 14.06
C GLU A 90 -16.29 -2.36 12.97
N GLN A 91 -16.32 -1.05 12.70
CA GLN A 91 -15.40 -0.41 11.78
C GLN A 91 -13.95 -0.46 12.31
N GLU A 92 -13.75 -0.23 13.61
CA GLU A 92 -12.44 -0.36 14.24
C GLU A 92 -11.92 -1.81 14.21
N GLU A 93 -12.77 -2.80 14.44
CA GLU A 93 -12.45 -4.21 14.33
C GLU A 93 -11.90 -4.58 12.93
N LEU A 94 -12.57 -4.13 11.86
CA LEU A 94 -12.11 -4.33 10.48
C LEU A 94 -10.74 -3.68 10.20
N ILE A 95 -10.52 -2.48 10.74
CA ILE A 95 -9.23 -1.78 10.65
C ILE A 95 -8.15 -2.58 11.38
N ASN A 96 -8.44 -3.11 12.56
CA ASN A 96 -7.48 -3.88 13.36
C ASN A 96 -7.04 -5.18 12.67
N ILE A 97 -7.98 -5.90 12.04
CA ILE A 97 -7.66 -7.06 11.19
C ILE A 97 -6.72 -6.65 10.05
N THR A 98 -7.03 -5.54 9.37
CA THR A 98 -6.22 -5.02 8.26
C THR A 98 -4.81 -4.64 8.72
N VAL A 99 -4.69 -4.06 9.92
CA VAL A 99 -3.42 -3.68 10.54
C VAL A 99 -2.61 -4.88 10.99
N GLN A 100 -3.23 -5.97 11.46
CA GLN A 100 -2.48 -7.18 11.81
C GLN A 100 -1.76 -7.76 10.58
N ASN A 101 -2.42 -7.73 9.42
CA ASN A 101 -1.84 -8.19 8.15
C ASN A 101 -0.86 -7.19 7.54
N VAL A 102 -1.02 -5.89 7.82
CA VAL A 102 -0.11 -4.82 7.40
C VAL A 102 0.29 -3.99 8.64
N PRO A 103 1.34 -4.39 9.37
CA PRO A 103 1.66 -3.77 10.66
C PRO A 103 1.85 -2.26 10.59
N LYS A 104 1.24 -1.54 11.56
CA LYS A 104 1.47 -0.10 11.78
C LYS A 104 2.93 0.23 12.08
N GLU A 105 3.76 -0.75 12.43
CA GLU A 105 5.21 -0.58 12.57
C GLU A 105 5.86 -0.05 11.29
N PHE A 106 5.40 -0.49 10.11
CA PHE A 106 5.78 0.12 8.83
C PHE A 106 5.39 1.60 8.77
N ALA A 107 4.19 1.95 9.22
CA ALA A 107 3.74 3.34 9.31
C ALA A 107 4.57 4.16 10.32
N SER A 108 4.93 3.58 11.47
CA SER A 108 5.73 4.23 12.52
C SER A 108 7.09 4.70 12.00
N SER A 109 7.73 3.89 11.15
CA SER A 109 9.01 4.23 10.53
C SER A 109 8.88 5.44 9.59
N LEU A 110 7.76 5.53 8.85
CA LEU A 110 7.46 6.67 7.98
C LEU A 110 7.24 7.95 8.78
N TYR A 111 6.54 7.89 9.92
CA TYR A 111 6.35 9.05 10.79
C TYR A 111 7.67 9.53 11.41
N LYS A 112 8.54 8.61 11.85
CA LYS A 112 9.89 8.97 12.33
C LYS A 112 10.71 9.64 11.24
N CYS A 113 10.72 9.08 10.02
CA CYS A 113 11.41 9.68 8.87
C CYS A 113 10.84 11.07 8.52
N LYS A 114 9.51 11.24 8.57
CA LYS A 114 8.86 12.53 8.34
C LYS A 114 9.34 13.57 9.36
N GLN A 115 9.35 13.23 10.65
CA GLN A 115 9.80 14.13 11.70
C GLN A 115 11.27 14.52 11.52
N HIS A 116 12.13 13.55 11.20
CA HIS A 116 13.54 13.82 10.90
C HIS A 116 13.70 14.87 9.79
N TYR A 117 13.10 14.68 8.63
CA TYR A 117 13.21 15.64 7.52
C TYR A 117 12.55 16.99 7.81
N MET A 118 11.48 17.04 8.63
CA MET A 118 10.89 18.30 9.07
C MET A 118 11.87 19.12 9.93
N LEU A 119 12.58 18.46 10.85
CA LEU A 119 13.60 19.09 11.68
C LEU A 119 14.80 19.56 10.85
N GLU A 120 15.31 18.73 9.96
CA GLU A 120 16.42 19.09 9.06
C GLU A 120 16.05 20.27 8.15
N ASN A 121 14.84 20.28 7.59
CA ASN A 121 14.36 21.43 6.82
C ASN A 121 14.32 22.71 7.65
N LYS A 122 13.85 22.63 8.90
CA LYS A 122 13.82 23.80 9.79
C LYS A 122 15.22 24.38 9.98
N LYS A 123 16.24 23.52 10.18
CA LYS A 123 17.65 23.94 10.31
C LYS A 123 18.15 24.62 9.03
N LEU A 124 17.96 23.98 7.87
CA LEU A 124 18.40 24.51 6.58
C LEU A 124 17.72 25.84 6.24
N VAL A 125 16.42 25.99 6.53
CA VAL A 125 15.68 27.23 6.31
C VAL A 125 16.21 28.35 7.19
N SER A 126 16.47 28.09 8.47
CA SER A 126 17.05 29.09 9.37
C SER A 126 18.44 29.52 8.89
N TYR A 127 19.26 28.57 8.45
CA TYR A 127 20.59 28.84 7.91
C TYR A 127 20.52 29.74 6.66
N ILE A 128 19.69 29.40 5.67
CA ILE A 128 19.52 30.21 4.46
C ILE A 128 18.96 31.60 4.80
N LYS A 129 18.02 31.71 5.74
CA LYS A 129 17.43 32.99 6.15
C LYS A 129 18.41 33.93 6.87
N ALA A 130 19.44 33.38 7.51
CA ALA A 130 20.49 34.21 8.12
C ALA A 130 21.22 35.05 7.07
N VAL A 131 21.38 34.52 5.86
CA VAL A 131 22.03 35.20 4.72
C VAL A 131 21.01 35.88 3.81
N TYR A 132 19.83 35.29 3.64
CA TYR A 132 18.75 35.76 2.78
C TYR A 132 17.42 35.90 3.57
N PRO A 133 17.20 36.99 4.31
CA PRO A 133 16.02 37.16 5.17
C PRO A 133 14.68 37.07 4.43
N ASN A 134 14.66 37.41 3.14
CA ASN A 134 13.48 37.34 2.28
C ASN A 134 13.20 35.92 1.72
N PHE A 135 14.02 34.93 2.07
CA PHE A 135 13.86 33.56 1.58
C PHE A 135 12.50 32.96 2.00
N LYS A 136 11.74 32.48 1.01
CA LYS A 136 10.48 31.75 1.20
C LYS A 136 10.61 30.31 0.71
N VAL A 137 10.19 29.39 1.56
CA VAL A 137 10.33 27.93 1.34
C VAL A 137 9.39 27.42 0.25
N SER A 138 8.24 28.08 0.09
CA SER A 138 7.14 27.70 -0.80
C SER A 138 7.41 27.96 -2.28
N GLU A 139 8.42 28.76 -2.61
CA GLU A 139 8.67 29.20 -3.99
C GLU A 139 10.12 28.97 -4.45
N PRO A 140 10.37 28.93 -5.77
CA PRO A 140 11.71 28.95 -6.34
C PRO A 140 12.49 30.19 -5.89
N PHE A 141 13.72 30.03 -5.41
CA PHE A 141 14.51 31.15 -4.91
C PHE A 141 15.57 31.56 -5.92
N LYS A 142 15.18 32.49 -6.81
CA LYS A 142 15.99 32.93 -7.95
C LYS A 142 17.39 33.44 -7.60
N PRO A 143 17.63 34.13 -6.47
CA PRO A 143 18.99 34.56 -6.10
C PRO A 143 19.99 33.40 -6.03
N ILE A 144 19.58 32.23 -5.53
CA ILE A 144 20.42 31.03 -5.51
C ILE A 144 20.33 30.27 -6.85
N GLU A 145 19.12 30.02 -7.35
CA GLU A 145 18.92 29.15 -8.53
C GLU A 145 19.61 29.66 -9.81
N ARG A 146 19.76 30.98 -9.99
CA ARG A 146 20.40 31.56 -11.19
C ARG A 146 21.91 31.32 -11.22
N LEU A 147 22.54 31.16 -10.06
CA LEU A 147 23.97 30.95 -9.91
C LEU A 147 24.36 29.48 -10.13
N LEU A 148 23.43 28.55 -9.92
CA LEU A 148 23.65 27.12 -10.14
C LEU A 148 23.68 26.80 -11.64
N LYS A 149 24.78 26.19 -12.11
CA LYS A 149 24.99 25.78 -13.50
C LYS A 149 24.90 24.26 -13.67
N TYR A 150 24.91 23.79 -14.90
CA TYR A 150 25.03 22.36 -15.17
C TYR A 150 26.40 21.86 -14.64
N PRO A 151 26.49 20.67 -14.01
CA PRO A 151 25.41 19.71 -13.78
C PRO A 151 24.64 19.91 -12.46
N VAL A 152 25.19 20.65 -11.48
CA VAL A 152 24.59 20.84 -10.14
C VAL A 152 23.14 21.34 -10.17
N LYS A 153 22.76 22.16 -11.15
CA LYS A 153 21.38 22.66 -11.30
C LYS A 153 20.34 21.54 -11.36
N TYR A 154 20.69 20.37 -11.90
CA TYR A 154 19.79 19.23 -11.95
C TYR A 154 19.54 18.60 -10.57
N LEU A 155 20.43 18.80 -9.59
CA LEU A 155 20.23 18.33 -8.22
C LEU A 155 19.13 19.10 -7.46
N LEU A 156 18.69 20.25 -8.00
CA LEU A 156 17.47 20.91 -7.55
C LEU A 156 16.20 20.09 -7.84
N LYS A 157 16.26 19.12 -8.76
CA LYS A 157 15.13 18.26 -9.15
C LYS A 157 15.35 16.78 -8.80
N TYR A 158 16.61 16.32 -8.82
CA TYR A 158 16.97 14.92 -8.58
C TYR A 158 17.94 14.79 -7.41
N ASP A 159 17.92 13.66 -6.71
CA ASP A 159 18.84 13.44 -5.57
C ASP A 159 20.19 12.91 -6.04
N LYS A 160 20.20 12.32 -7.25
CA LYS A 160 21.37 11.73 -7.92
C LYS A 160 21.20 11.86 -9.43
N ILE A 161 22.27 12.22 -10.13
CA ILE A 161 22.32 12.32 -11.59
C ILE A 161 23.58 11.65 -12.12
N GLN A 162 23.48 11.11 -13.33
CA GLN A 162 24.62 10.62 -14.09
C GLN A 162 24.88 11.55 -15.26
N VAL A 163 26.13 11.96 -15.42
CA VAL A 163 26.60 12.78 -16.53
C VAL A 163 27.79 12.05 -17.14
N LEU A 164 27.62 11.57 -18.37
CA LEU A 164 28.56 10.66 -19.01
C LEU A 164 28.81 9.43 -18.10
N THR A 165 30.02 9.27 -17.60
CA THR A 165 30.42 8.19 -16.70
C THR A 165 30.43 8.59 -15.22
N GLN A 166 30.30 9.89 -14.92
CA GLN A 166 30.37 10.41 -13.55
C GLN A 166 28.98 10.49 -12.91
N ILE A 167 28.92 10.13 -11.64
CA ILE A 167 27.73 10.24 -10.81
C ILE A 167 27.90 11.42 -9.86
N TYR A 168 26.88 12.27 -9.78
CA TYR A 168 26.78 13.37 -8.82
C TYR A 168 25.55 13.17 -7.93
N ALA A 169 25.68 13.46 -6.65
CA ALA A 169 24.59 13.29 -5.70
C ALA A 169 24.56 14.39 -4.64
N VAL A 170 23.41 14.54 -3.98
CA VAL A 170 23.21 15.60 -2.97
C VAL A 170 24.06 15.37 -1.71
N ASP A 171 24.43 14.12 -1.42
CA ASP A 171 25.27 13.72 -0.29
C ASP A 171 26.77 13.99 -0.52
N THR A 172 27.19 14.16 -1.78
CA THR A 172 28.59 14.40 -2.16
C THR A 172 28.88 15.82 -2.64
N LEU A 173 27.93 16.77 -2.46
CA LEU A 173 28.01 18.14 -3.00
C LEU A 173 29.32 18.87 -2.67
N GLU A 174 29.78 18.78 -1.43
CA GLU A 174 31.02 19.44 -0.97
C GLU A 174 32.26 18.95 -1.72
N ASN A 175 32.29 17.65 -2.02
CA ASN A 175 33.43 17.02 -2.69
C ASN A 175 33.36 17.22 -4.21
N ASP A 176 32.16 17.09 -4.77
CA ASP A 176 31.91 17.13 -6.21
C ASP A 176 31.93 18.55 -6.78
N PHE A 177 31.57 19.56 -5.97
CA PHE A 177 31.42 20.94 -6.41
C PHE A 177 32.04 21.93 -5.41
N LYS A 178 33.38 21.99 -5.38
CA LYS A 178 34.16 22.85 -4.48
C LYS A 178 33.87 24.35 -4.59
N THR A 179 33.24 24.80 -5.67
CA THR A 179 32.90 26.21 -5.90
C THR A 179 31.53 26.60 -5.33
N LEU A 180 30.74 25.66 -4.82
CA LEU A 180 29.44 25.99 -4.24
C LEU A 180 29.63 26.65 -2.89
N THR A 181 28.85 27.69 -2.64
CA THR A 181 28.76 28.28 -1.30
C THR A 181 27.94 27.39 -0.37
N GLU A 182 28.12 27.56 0.93
CA GLU A 182 27.39 26.79 1.93
C GLU A 182 25.86 27.00 1.81
N GLU A 183 25.39 28.21 1.45
CA GLU A 183 23.97 28.51 1.25
C GLU A 183 23.41 27.81 0.00
N GLN A 184 24.21 27.71 -1.05
CA GLN A 184 23.85 26.96 -2.26
C GLN A 184 23.69 25.47 -1.95
N ILE A 185 24.62 24.89 -1.19
CA ILE A 185 24.56 23.50 -0.74
C ILE A 185 23.34 23.29 0.16
N ALA A 186 23.12 24.17 1.14
CA ALA A 186 21.97 24.12 2.04
C ALA A 186 20.64 24.19 1.26
N TYR A 187 20.57 25.02 0.23
CA TYR A 187 19.39 25.13 -0.63
C TYR A 187 19.13 23.86 -1.45
N ILE A 188 20.17 23.24 -2.03
CA ILE A 188 20.03 21.97 -2.77
C ILE A 188 19.57 20.85 -1.83
N ARG A 189 20.16 20.75 -0.63
CA ARG A 189 19.74 19.80 0.42
C ARG A 189 18.29 20.02 0.85
N LEU A 190 17.88 21.28 1.01
CA LEU A 190 16.49 21.61 1.33
C LEU A 190 15.53 21.10 0.25
N LYS A 191 15.86 21.28 -1.04
CA LYS A 191 15.05 20.75 -2.16
C LYS A 191 15.00 19.22 -2.17
N SER A 192 16.11 18.55 -1.86
CA SER A 192 16.16 17.09 -1.68
C SER A 192 15.22 16.62 -0.56
N ASN A 193 15.35 17.21 0.64
CA ASN A 193 14.52 16.86 1.79
C ASN A 193 13.03 17.15 1.55
N GLN A 194 12.69 18.23 0.85
CA GLN A 194 11.30 18.51 0.44
C GLN A 194 10.73 17.40 -0.46
N ARG A 195 11.52 16.88 -1.42
CA ARG A 195 11.10 15.73 -2.23
C ARG A 195 10.95 14.47 -1.38
N GLN A 196 11.85 14.21 -0.44
CA GLN A 196 11.73 13.07 0.47
C GLN A 196 10.46 13.15 1.32
N LEU A 197 10.15 14.32 1.89
CA LEU A 197 8.89 14.55 2.61
C LEU A 197 7.67 14.31 1.73
N ALA A 198 7.68 14.78 0.47
CA ALA A 198 6.57 14.53 -0.45
C ALA A 198 6.36 13.03 -0.71
N ARG A 199 7.45 12.27 -0.90
CA ARG A 199 7.39 10.80 -1.05
C ARG A 199 6.87 10.11 0.21
N ILE A 200 7.33 10.51 1.39
CA ILE A 200 6.88 9.96 2.68
C ILE A 200 5.39 10.26 2.90
N ASN A 201 4.95 11.51 2.68
CA ASN A 201 3.54 11.87 2.80
C ASN A 201 2.66 11.08 1.82
N SER A 202 3.11 10.89 0.57
CA SER A 202 2.40 10.05 -0.39
C SER A 202 2.25 8.60 0.09
N LYS A 203 3.31 8.01 0.67
CA LYS A 203 3.24 6.68 1.28
C LYS A 203 2.27 6.61 2.46
N ILE A 204 2.32 7.59 3.37
CA ILE A 204 1.38 7.68 4.51
C ILE A 204 -0.06 7.79 4.00
N ASN A 205 -0.32 8.66 3.03
CA ASN A 205 -1.66 8.83 2.47
C ASN A 205 -2.16 7.55 1.79
N ARG A 206 -1.28 6.83 1.07
CA ARG A 206 -1.63 5.54 0.46
C ARG A 206 -1.99 4.50 1.52
N LEU A 207 -1.23 4.42 2.62
CA LEU A 207 -1.53 3.54 3.74
C LEU A 207 -2.85 3.92 4.41
N ASN A 208 -3.07 5.20 4.69
CA ASN A 208 -4.33 5.67 5.28
C ASN A 208 -5.51 5.35 4.38
N LYS A 209 -5.37 5.54 3.06
CA LYS A 209 -6.42 5.13 2.11
C LYS A 209 -6.65 3.62 2.16
N TYR A 210 -5.59 2.81 2.20
CA TYR A 210 -5.67 1.36 2.30
C TYR A 210 -6.45 0.89 3.53
N TYR A 211 -6.12 1.42 4.72
CA TYR A 211 -6.78 1.07 5.98
C TYR A 211 -8.24 1.54 6.07
N ASN A 212 -8.70 2.41 5.17
CA ASN A 212 -10.07 2.93 5.19
C ASN A 212 -10.85 2.57 3.92
N GLN A 213 -10.29 1.76 3.02
CA GLN A 213 -10.94 1.39 1.78
C GLN A 213 -11.84 0.18 2.03
N PRO A 214 -13.17 0.28 1.83
CA PRO A 214 -14.12 -0.82 2.07
C PRO A 214 -13.70 -2.13 1.41
N LEU A 215 -13.27 -2.05 0.15
CA LEU A 215 -12.74 -3.20 -0.58
C LEU A 215 -11.62 -3.96 0.16
N GLU A 216 -10.64 -3.22 0.68
CA GLU A 216 -9.48 -3.81 1.35
C GLU A 216 -9.83 -4.31 2.75
N LEU A 217 -10.68 -3.59 3.47
CA LEU A 217 -11.22 -4.02 4.77
C LEU A 217 -11.95 -5.36 4.63
N TRP A 218 -12.81 -5.48 3.61
CA TRP A 218 -13.51 -6.73 3.28
C TRP A 218 -12.52 -7.84 2.91
N ALA A 219 -11.59 -7.56 1.99
CA ALA A 219 -10.67 -8.59 1.50
C ALA A 219 -9.75 -9.12 2.59
N ARG A 220 -9.28 -8.26 3.50
CA ARG A 220 -8.46 -8.66 4.66
C ARG A 220 -9.26 -9.43 5.70
N PHE A 221 -10.48 -9.01 5.99
CA PHE A 221 -11.38 -9.77 6.85
C PHE A 221 -11.64 -11.16 6.27
N PHE A 222 -12.07 -11.25 5.00
CA PHE A 222 -12.40 -12.49 4.33
C PHE A 222 -11.21 -13.46 4.27
N GLU A 223 -10.05 -12.96 3.84
CA GLU A 223 -8.80 -13.71 3.82
C GLU A 223 -8.47 -14.30 5.20
N LEU A 224 -8.47 -13.48 6.24
CA LEU A 224 -8.07 -13.92 7.57
C LEU A 224 -9.11 -14.84 8.20
N PHE A 225 -10.40 -14.59 7.96
CA PHE A 225 -11.49 -15.40 8.50
C PHE A 225 -11.40 -16.85 8.02
N PHE A 226 -11.10 -17.06 6.73
CA PHE A 226 -11.00 -18.39 6.13
C PHE A 226 -9.63 -19.07 6.30
N THR A 227 -8.61 -18.34 6.74
CA THR A 227 -7.27 -18.90 6.98
C THR A 227 -6.95 -19.09 8.47
N ASN A 228 -7.48 -18.24 9.34
CA ASN A 228 -7.30 -18.28 10.79
C ASN A 228 -8.49 -17.66 11.54
N ARG A 229 -9.60 -18.38 11.54
CA ARG A 229 -10.86 -17.94 12.14
C ARG A 229 -10.75 -17.56 13.62
N GLU A 230 -10.02 -18.35 14.42
CA GLU A 230 -9.83 -18.10 15.86
C GLU A 230 -9.18 -16.73 16.11
N ALA A 231 -8.19 -16.36 15.31
CA ALA A 231 -7.56 -15.04 15.41
C ALA A 231 -8.54 -13.91 15.10
N VAL A 232 -9.39 -14.08 14.08
CA VAL A 232 -10.41 -13.07 13.72
C VAL A 232 -11.47 -12.95 14.79
N GLU A 233 -12.01 -14.06 15.30
CA GLU A 233 -13.02 -14.04 16.37
C GLU A 233 -12.49 -13.38 17.64
N LYS A 234 -11.18 -13.48 17.92
CA LYS A 234 -10.54 -12.79 19.03
C LYS A 234 -10.32 -11.29 18.78
N LEU A 235 -9.96 -10.89 17.56
CA LEU A 235 -9.63 -9.51 17.21
C LEU A 235 -10.83 -8.66 16.80
N ALA A 236 -11.85 -9.31 16.27
CA ALA A 236 -13.04 -8.71 15.69
C ALA A 236 -14.28 -9.54 16.06
N PRO A 237 -14.61 -9.70 17.36
CA PRO A 237 -15.70 -10.55 17.80
C PRO A 237 -17.06 -10.12 17.25
N SER A 238 -17.35 -8.81 17.19
CA SER A 238 -18.65 -8.31 16.74
C SER A 238 -18.87 -8.60 15.25
N ILE A 239 -17.88 -8.25 14.41
CA ILE A 239 -17.91 -8.51 12.98
C ILE A 239 -17.93 -10.01 12.68
N SER A 240 -17.18 -10.83 13.42
CA SER A 240 -17.15 -12.27 13.21
C SER A 240 -18.51 -12.91 13.48
N ALA A 241 -19.15 -12.55 14.60
CA ALA A 241 -20.49 -13.05 14.93
C ALA A 241 -21.51 -12.64 13.86
N ARG A 242 -21.42 -11.40 13.38
CA ARG A 242 -22.28 -10.89 12.32
C ARG A 242 -22.08 -11.63 11.00
N PHE A 243 -20.82 -11.87 10.62
CA PHE A 243 -20.50 -12.60 9.40
C PHE A 243 -20.96 -14.05 9.45
N LEU A 244 -20.88 -14.70 10.61
CA LEU A 244 -21.40 -16.05 10.79
C LEU A 244 -22.91 -16.14 10.60
N ASN A 245 -23.66 -15.19 11.18
CA ASN A 245 -25.09 -15.08 10.94
C ASN A 245 -25.39 -14.85 9.45
N PHE A 246 -24.56 -14.07 8.76
CA PHE A 246 -24.68 -13.83 7.33
C PHE A 246 -24.47 -15.11 6.49
N ILE A 247 -23.44 -15.91 6.80
CA ILE A 247 -23.18 -17.21 6.13
C ILE A 247 -24.34 -18.18 6.38
N ASN A 248 -24.80 -18.29 7.62
CA ASN A 248 -25.89 -19.22 7.99
C ASN A 248 -27.21 -18.90 7.30
N ASN A 249 -27.46 -17.61 6.99
CA ASN A 249 -28.62 -17.16 6.25
C ASN A 249 -28.48 -17.30 4.72
N LYS A 250 -27.34 -17.83 4.23
CA LYS A 250 -27.06 -18.14 2.81
C LYS A 250 -27.25 -16.97 1.85
N THR A 251 -26.90 -15.76 2.30
CA THR A 251 -27.18 -14.53 1.57
C THR A 251 -26.35 -14.37 0.29
N VAL A 252 -25.11 -14.91 0.25
CA VAL A 252 -24.21 -14.85 -0.90
C VAL A 252 -23.61 -16.24 -1.18
N LYS A 253 -23.92 -16.79 -2.35
CA LYS A 253 -23.58 -18.18 -2.73
C LYS A 253 -22.08 -18.41 -2.81
N GLU A 254 -21.32 -17.41 -3.24
CA GLU A 254 -19.86 -17.46 -3.34
C GLU A 254 -19.20 -17.68 -1.97
N ILE A 255 -19.75 -17.06 -0.93
CA ILE A 255 -19.23 -17.17 0.43
C ILE A 255 -19.58 -18.54 1.02
N GLU A 256 -20.81 -19.01 0.81
CA GLU A 256 -21.23 -20.36 1.22
C GLU A 256 -20.35 -21.45 0.58
N ALA A 257 -20.07 -21.33 -0.72
CA ALA A 257 -19.22 -22.28 -1.43
C ALA A 257 -17.78 -22.29 -0.89
N VAL A 258 -17.22 -21.12 -0.57
CA VAL A 258 -15.89 -21.04 0.05
C VAL A 258 -15.86 -21.72 1.41
N ASP A 259 -16.85 -21.46 2.26
CA ASP A 259 -16.95 -22.11 3.57
C ASP A 259 -17.02 -23.64 3.45
N ALA A 260 -17.87 -24.14 2.54
CA ALA A 260 -18.00 -25.56 2.27
C ALA A 260 -16.69 -26.19 1.74
N ILE A 261 -15.98 -25.53 0.82
CA ILE A 261 -14.72 -26.03 0.26
C ILE A 261 -13.61 -26.11 1.30
N LEU A 262 -13.56 -25.13 2.21
CA LEU A 262 -12.46 -25.00 3.16
C LEU A 262 -12.67 -25.79 4.46
N ASN A 263 -13.93 -26.10 4.80
CA ASN A 263 -14.28 -26.91 5.97
C ASN A 263 -14.53 -28.40 5.66
N SER A 264 -14.51 -28.80 4.38
CA SER A 264 -14.56 -30.22 3.93
C SER A 264 -13.18 -30.84 3.77
#